data_AF-A0A531M5X4-F1
#
_entry.id   AF-A0A531M5X4-F1
#
_cell.length_a   1.000
_cell.length_b   1.000
_cell.length_c   1.000
_cell.angle_alpha   90.00
_cell.angle_beta   90.00
_cell.angle_gamma   90.00
#
_symmetry.space_group_name_H-M   'P 1'
#
loop_
_entity.id
_entity.type
_entity.pdbx_description
1 polymer ?
#
loop_
_entity_poly.entity_id
_entity_poly.type
_entity_poly.pdbx_seq_one_letter_code
_entity_poly.pdbx_strand_id
1 'polypeptide(L)'
;MRDNELIYGRLLTVDEAHLIQRYNKALAAFGLKPTKLKSFQIDRTGFSPEVAEECGDYDYLDPNEVNRRFIILTPSQIDLPVVHTAFSNTSQLMFEFMSKNRRAIDALTIKDVIYGEIEDSVPKVNDIEDLLSINQVEFKVLSAEDVLGKAAELGKLVDRLKQEPDAWRDNAM
;
A
#
# COMPACT_ATOMS: atom_id res chain seq x y z
N MET A 1 -21.94 -1.23 22.18
CA MET A 1 -20.62 -1.82 22.53
C MET A 1 -20.34 -3.13 21.78
N ARG A 2 -21.34 -3.91 21.32
CA ARG A 2 -21.11 -5.18 20.58
C ARG A 2 -20.80 -5.04 19.08
N ASP A 3 -21.07 -3.88 18.47
CA ASP A 3 -20.88 -3.72 17.02
C ASP A 3 -19.42 -3.49 16.60
N ASN A 4 -18.58 -2.91 17.48
CA ASN A 4 -17.15 -2.73 17.21
C ASN A 4 -16.35 -4.04 17.31
N GLU A 5 -16.73 -4.98 18.19
CA GLU A 5 -16.04 -6.27 18.31
C GLU A 5 -16.18 -7.15 17.05
N LEU A 6 -17.27 -7.01 16.29
CA LEU A 6 -17.48 -7.73 15.03
C LEU A 6 -16.66 -7.14 13.86
N ILE A 7 -16.37 -5.84 13.89
CA ILE A 7 -15.56 -5.15 12.89
C ILE A 7 -14.06 -5.41 13.14
N TYR A 8 -13.63 -5.38 14.42
CA TYR A 8 -12.22 -5.60 14.80
C TYR A 8 -11.83 -7.08 14.92
N GLY A 9 -12.78 -8.00 15.08
CA GLY A 9 -12.52 -9.45 15.15
C GLY A 9 -11.98 -10.09 13.87
N ARG A 10 -11.73 -9.29 12.81
CA ARG A 10 -11.14 -9.71 11.53
C ARG A 10 -9.93 -8.87 11.12
N LEU A 11 -9.34 -8.09 12.02
CA LEU A 11 -8.07 -7.44 11.72
C LEU A 11 -6.92 -8.46 11.78
N LEU A 12 -5.85 -8.16 11.07
CA LEU A 12 -4.64 -8.98 11.10
C LEU A 12 -3.74 -8.51 12.24
N THR A 13 -3.40 -9.40 13.16
CA THR A 13 -2.42 -9.12 14.21
C THR A 13 -1.01 -9.13 13.61
N VAL A 14 -0.23 -8.10 13.94
CA VAL A 14 1.17 -7.92 13.57
C VAL A 14 2.00 -7.89 14.86
N ASP A 15 2.61 -9.02 15.20
CA ASP A 15 3.45 -9.22 16.39
C ASP A 15 4.88 -9.69 16.06
N GLU A 16 5.12 -10.09 14.81
CA GLU A 16 6.44 -10.50 14.35
C GLU A 16 7.35 -9.28 14.14
N ALA A 17 8.54 -9.30 14.75
CA ALA A 17 9.48 -8.19 14.72
C ALA A 17 9.84 -7.70 13.30
N HIS A 18 9.91 -8.60 12.33
CA HIS A 18 10.23 -8.24 10.95
C HIS A 18 9.06 -7.54 10.24
N LEU A 19 7.82 -7.88 10.56
CA LEU A 19 6.63 -7.20 10.04
C LEU A 19 6.47 -5.80 10.66
N ILE A 20 6.75 -5.67 11.96
CA ILE A 20 6.78 -4.37 12.64
C ILE A 20 7.84 -3.45 12.04
N GLN A 21 9.03 -3.98 11.75
CA GLN A 21 10.09 -3.21 11.07
C GLN A 21 9.66 -2.75 9.68
N ARG A 22 9.03 -3.63 8.89
CA ARG A 22 8.47 -3.31 7.58
C ARG A 22 7.40 -2.23 7.65
N TYR A 23 6.48 -2.34 8.61
CA TYR A 23 5.46 -1.32 8.85
C TYR A 23 6.10 0.04 9.16
N ASN A 24 7.09 0.04 10.05
CA ASN A 24 7.85 1.24 10.41
C ASN A 24 8.64 1.85 9.25
N LYS A 25 9.14 1.04 8.31
CA LYS A 25 9.74 1.55 7.07
C LYS A 25 8.71 2.33 6.24
N ALA A 26 7.50 1.79 6.10
CA ALA A 26 6.42 2.49 5.39
C ALA A 26 5.99 3.78 6.10
N LEU A 27 5.82 3.77 7.42
CA LEU A 27 5.54 4.99 8.21
C LEU A 27 6.61 6.05 7.99
N ALA A 28 7.89 5.67 8.10
CA ALA A 28 9.00 6.60 7.88
C ALA A 28 9.01 7.18 6.46
N ALA A 29 8.66 6.38 5.45
CA ALA A 29 8.55 6.84 4.06
C ALA A 29 7.43 7.87 3.86
N PHE A 30 6.35 7.79 4.65
CA PHE A 30 5.29 8.81 4.70
C PHE A 30 5.63 10.03 5.56
N GLY A 31 6.82 10.09 6.15
CA GLY A 31 7.24 11.14 7.08
C GLY A 31 6.64 11.01 8.48
N LEU A 32 6.02 9.86 8.79
CA LEU A 32 5.43 9.57 10.09
C LEU A 32 6.47 8.98 11.06
N LYS A 33 6.22 9.11 12.36
CA LYS A 33 7.07 8.52 13.39
C LYS A 33 6.86 7.00 13.43
N PRO A 34 7.94 6.19 13.48
CA PRO A 34 7.82 4.76 13.71
C PRO A 34 7.08 4.44 15.01
N THR A 35 6.20 3.44 14.98
CA THR A 35 5.55 2.90 16.17
C THR A 35 6.53 2.18 17.08
N LYS A 36 6.32 2.29 18.40
CA LYS A 36 7.07 1.55 19.42
C LYS A 36 6.30 0.34 19.95
N LEU A 37 5.09 0.11 19.43
CA LEU A 37 4.26 -1.03 19.80
C LEU A 37 4.95 -2.34 19.43
N LYS A 38 4.82 -3.32 20.32
CA LYS A 38 5.33 -4.69 20.11
C LYS A 38 4.34 -5.59 19.38
N SER A 39 3.07 -5.17 19.31
CA SER A 39 1.98 -5.85 18.62
C SER A 39 0.89 -4.83 18.35
N PHE A 40 0.25 -4.91 17.19
CA PHE A 40 -0.91 -4.11 16.81
C PHE A 40 -1.73 -4.83 15.74
N GLN A 41 -2.93 -4.34 15.46
CA GLN A 41 -3.80 -4.92 14.45
C GLN A 41 -3.94 -4.01 13.24
N ILE A 42 -3.98 -4.58 12.04
CA ILE A 42 -4.16 -3.83 10.80
C ILE A 42 -5.36 -4.28 9.98
N ASP A 43 -5.94 -3.35 9.24
CA ASP A 43 -7.01 -3.58 8.28
C ASP A 43 -6.47 -3.85 6.85
N ARG A 44 -7.37 -3.99 5.86
CA ARG A 44 -6.96 -4.23 4.46
C ARG A 44 -6.01 -3.17 3.92
N THR A 45 -6.16 -1.91 4.34
CA THR A 45 -5.32 -0.79 3.91
C THR A 45 -4.02 -0.69 4.69
N GLY A 46 -3.88 -1.43 5.80
CA GLY A 46 -2.75 -1.31 6.72
C GLY A 46 -2.98 -0.29 7.85
N PHE A 47 -4.20 0.23 7.99
CA PHE A 47 -4.57 1.10 9.11
C PHE A 47 -4.65 0.30 10.42
N SER A 48 -4.07 0.83 11.49
CA SER A 48 -4.10 0.30 12.85
C SER A 48 -4.70 1.32 13.81
N PRO A 49 -5.80 0.96 14.51
CA PRO A 49 -6.34 1.78 15.60
C PRO A 49 -5.33 2.04 16.72
N GLU A 50 -4.48 1.07 17.05
CA GLU A 50 -3.48 1.18 18.12
C GLU A 50 -2.34 2.13 17.72
N VAL A 51 -1.90 2.10 16.47
CA VAL A 51 -0.90 3.04 15.96
C VAL A 51 -1.48 4.45 15.90
N ALA A 52 -2.73 4.60 15.45
CA ALA A 52 -3.46 5.87 15.48
C ALA A 52 -3.54 6.47 16.89
N GLU A 53 -3.84 5.64 17.90
CA GLU A 53 -3.85 6.06 19.30
C GLU A 53 -2.45 6.46 19.79
N GLU A 54 -1.41 5.71 19.45
CA GLU A 54 -0.03 6.02 19.82
C GLU A 54 0.47 7.34 19.21
N CYS A 55 0.16 7.62 17.95
CA CYS A 55 0.57 8.86 17.29
C CYS A 55 -0.38 10.04 17.52
N GLY A 56 -1.55 9.79 18.12
CA GLY A 56 -2.58 10.81 18.38
C GLY A 56 -3.25 11.33 17.11
N ASP A 57 -3.25 10.53 16.04
CA ASP A 57 -3.76 10.89 14.72
C ASP A 57 -4.49 9.69 14.12
N TYR A 58 -5.83 9.76 14.09
CA TYR A 58 -6.66 8.71 13.49
C TYR A 58 -6.61 8.72 11.95
N ASP A 59 -6.15 9.82 11.34
CA ASP A 59 -6.11 10.00 9.89
C ASP A 59 -4.67 9.88 9.34
N TYR A 60 -3.77 9.23 10.07
CA TYR A 60 -2.35 9.15 9.70
C TYR A 60 -2.10 8.47 8.33
N LEU A 61 -3.01 7.58 7.89
CA LEU A 61 -3.04 7.02 6.53
C LEU A 61 -4.07 7.66 5.60
N ASP A 62 -4.80 8.66 6.05
CA ASP A 62 -5.79 9.39 5.25
C ASP A 62 -5.60 10.91 5.37
N PRO A 63 -4.39 11.43 5.12
CA PRO A 63 -4.11 12.84 5.33
C PRO A 63 -5.02 13.71 4.46
N ASN A 64 -5.73 14.62 5.12
CA ASN A 64 -6.70 15.54 4.51
C ASN A 64 -7.88 14.83 3.80
N GLU A 65 -8.13 13.55 4.05
CA GLU A 65 -9.24 12.78 3.45
C GLU A 65 -9.25 12.73 1.91
N VAL A 66 -8.11 13.00 1.26
CA VAL A 66 -8.00 13.06 -0.21
C VAL A 66 -6.93 12.10 -0.72
N ASN A 67 -5.79 11.98 -0.04
CA ASN A 67 -4.66 11.15 -0.47
C ASN A 67 -4.55 9.92 0.41
N ARG A 68 -5.40 8.92 0.17
CA ARG A 68 -5.42 7.71 0.98
C ARG A 68 -4.11 6.94 0.80
N ARG A 69 -3.35 6.82 1.88
CA ARG A 69 -2.16 5.98 1.97
C ARG A 69 -2.56 4.54 2.28
N PHE A 70 -1.75 3.61 1.78
CA PHE A 70 -1.88 2.20 2.12
C PHE A 70 -0.52 1.58 2.44
N ILE A 71 -0.56 0.56 3.29
CA ILE A 71 0.57 -0.29 3.67
C ILE A 71 0.13 -1.74 3.53
N ILE A 72 0.80 -2.49 2.66
CA ILE A 72 0.56 -3.91 2.41
C ILE A 72 1.79 -4.69 2.87
N LEU A 73 1.67 -5.29 4.05
CA LEU A 73 2.64 -6.20 4.64
C LEU A 73 2.49 -7.62 4.10
N THR A 74 1.26 -8.05 3.78
CA THR A 74 0.97 -9.42 3.38
C THR A 74 -0.23 -9.51 2.43
N PRO A 75 -0.27 -10.50 1.53
CA PRO A 75 -1.41 -10.71 0.63
C PRO A 75 -2.70 -11.10 1.37
N SER A 76 -2.58 -11.64 2.59
CA SER A 76 -3.72 -11.97 3.44
C SER A 76 -4.55 -10.75 3.85
N GLN A 77 -4.02 -9.54 3.68
CA GLN A 77 -4.78 -8.31 3.93
C GLN A 77 -6.02 -8.16 3.04
N ILE A 78 -6.06 -8.82 1.89
CA ILE A 78 -7.16 -8.69 0.91
C ILE A 78 -8.54 -9.02 1.50
N ASP A 79 -8.61 -10.01 2.40
CA ASP A 79 -9.86 -10.51 2.97
C ASP A 79 -10.29 -9.74 4.23
N LEU A 80 -9.44 -8.86 4.75
CA LEU A 80 -9.72 -8.06 5.94
C LEU A 80 -10.75 -6.96 5.63
N PRO A 81 -11.51 -6.46 6.60
CA PRO A 81 -12.32 -5.26 6.42
C PRO A 81 -11.44 -4.02 6.21
N VAL A 82 -12.04 -2.94 5.71
CA VAL A 82 -11.51 -1.58 5.88
C VAL A 82 -12.30 -0.94 7.00
N VAL A 83 -11.63 -0.52 8.07
CA VAL A 83 -12.29 -0.07 9.31
C VAL A 83 -12.27 1.44 9.48
N HIS A 84 -11.35 2.12 8.80
CA HIS A 84 -11.25 3.58 8.79
C HIS A 84 -11.09 4.08 7.36
N THR A 85 -12.05 4.87 6.86
CA THR A 85 -12.00 5.45 5.51
C THR A 85 -12.98 6.62 5.38
N ALA A 86 -12.57 7.70 4.73
CA ALA A 86 -13.45 8.81 4.37
C ALA A 86 -14.41 8.44 3.21
N PHE A 87 -13.95 7.59 2.27
CA PHE A 87 -14.73 7.16 1.11
C PHE A 87 -15.28 5.75 1.24
N SER A 88 -16.54 5.55 0.85
CA SER A 88 -17.22 4.24 0.91
C SER A 88 -16.70 3.23 -0.12
N ASN A 89 -16.02 3.67 -1.18
CA ASN A 89 -15.51 2.81 -2.25
C ASN A 89 -14.06 2.31 -2.02
N THR A 90 -13.31 2.86 -1.05
CA THR A 90 -11.91 2.47 -0.76
C THR A 90 -11.76 0.97 -0.56
N SER A 91 -12.72 0.36 0.14
CA SER A 91 -12.78 -1.09 0.37
C SER A 91 -12.75 -1.88 -0.94
N GLN A 92 -13.60 -1.51 -1.90
CA GLN A 92 -13.70 -2.17 -3.21
C GLN A 92 -12.47 -1.88 -4.08
N LEU A 93 -11.98 -0.64 -4.10
CA LEU A 93 -10.79 -0.25 -4.87
C LEU A 93 -9.56 -1.05 -4.43
N MET A 94 -9.31 -1.14 -3.13
CA MET A 94 -8.21 -1.92 -2.58
C MET A 94 -8.35 -3.41 -2.86
N PHE A 95 -9.56 -3.95 -2.77
CA PHE A 95 -9.84 -5.34 -3.11
C PHE A 95 -9.51 -5.63 -4.59
N GLU A 96 -9.95 -4.77 -5.52
CA GLU A 96 -9.66 -4.91 -6.94
C GLU A 96 -8.17 -4.76 -7.26
N PHE A 97 -7.51 -3.77 -6.67
CA PHE A 97 -6.07 -3.56 -6.81
C PHE A 97 -5.29 -4.79 -6.36
N MET A 98 -5.58 -5.30 -5.15
CA MET A 98 -4.91 -6.48 -4.61
C MET A 98 -5.23 -7.74 -5.42
N SER A 99 -6.47 -7.90 -5.88
CA SER A 99 -6.89 -9.04 -6.71
C SER A 99 -6.17 -9.06 -8.06
N LYS A 100 -6.15 -7.94 -8.77
CA LYS A 100 -5.51 -7.81 -10.09
C LYS A 100 -4.00 -8.02 -10.01
N ASN A 101 -3.37 -7.58 -8.91
CA ASN A 101 -1.92 -7.63 -8.72
C ASN A 101 -1.45 -8.75 -7.78
N ARG A 102 -2.29 -9.75 -7.49
CA ARG A 102 -2.05 -10.74 -6.44
C ARG A 102 -0.67 -11.38 -6.52
N ARG A 103 -0.26 -11.85 -7.71
CA ARG A 103 1.06 -12.49 -7.92
C ARG A 103 2.24 -11.57 -7.60
N ALA A 104 2.14 -10.29 -7.95
CA ALA A 104 3.18 -9.31 -7.69
C ALA A 104 3.25 -8.98 -6.20
N ILE A 105 2.08 -8.78 -5.57
CA ILE A 105 1.98 -8.53 -4.13
C ILE A 105 2.53 -9.72 -3.35
N ASP A 106 2.15 -10.95 -3.70
CA ASP A 106 2.69 -12.18 -3.10
C ASP A 106 4.22 -12.20 -3.17
N ALA A 107 4.81 -11.92 -4.34
CA ALA A 107 6.26 -11.98 -4.52
C ALA A 107 7.02 -10.89 -3.74
N LEU A 108 6.51 -9.66 -3.74
CA LEU A 108 7.17 -8.52 -3.11
C LEU A 108 7.09 -8.57 -1.58
N THR A 109 5.93 -8.95 -1.05
CA THR A 109 5.69 -9.01 0.40
C THR A 109 6.46 -10.13 1.12
N ILE A 110 7.08 -11.06 0.38
CA ILE A 110 8.01 -12.05 0.96
C ILE A 110 9.21 -11.35 1.62
N LYS A 111 9.77 -10.34 0.95
CA LYS A 111 11.02 -9.69 1.39
C LYS A 111 10.82 -8.28 1.90
N ASP A 112 9.81 -7.57 1.39
CA ASP A 112 9.63 -6.15 1.62
C ASP A 112 8.19 -5.79 1.98
N VAL A 113 7.93 -4.51 2.22
CA VAL A 113 6.59 -3.92 2.32
C VAL A 113 6.25 -3.18 1.04
N ILE A 114 5.00 -3.25 0.64
CA ILE A 114 4.45 -2.38 -0.40
C ILE A 114 3.71 -1.26 0.31
N TYR A 115 3.96 -0.01 -0.07
CA TYR A 115 3.21 1.13 0.43
C TYR A 115 3.00 2.13 -0.70
N GLY A 116 2.02 3.00 -0.54
CA GLY A 116 1.70 3.94 -1.61
C GLY A 116 0.55 4.85 -1.26
N GLU A 117 0.18 5.65 -2.24
CA GLU A 117 -0.97 6.55 -2.20
C GLU A 117 -1.92 6.17 -3.33
N ILE A 118 -3.21 6.21 -3.02
CA ILE A 118 -4.28 6.22 -4.01
C ILE A 118 -4.43 7.68 -4.41
N GLU A 119 -3.84 8.07 -5.53
CA GLU A 119 -4.01 9.43 -6.06
C GLU A 119 -5.38 9.49 -6.73
N ASP A 120 -6.28 10.29 -6.16
CA ASP A 120 -7.49 10.70 -6.86
C ASP A 120 -7.09 11.77 -7.89
N SER A 121 -7.52 11.59 -9.13
CA SER A 121 -7.34 12.56 -10.22
C SER A 121 -7.98 13.93 -9.95
N VAL A 122 -8.76 14.09 -8.87
CA VAL A 122 -9.48 15.32 -8.53
C VAL A 122 -9.04 15.88 -7.16
N PRO A 123 -8.28 16.99 -7.10
CA PRO A 123 -7.87 17.61 -5.83
C PRO A 123 -8.98 18.43 -5.13
N LYS A 124 -10.13 18.67 -5.80
CA LYS A 124 -11.34 19.32 -5.25
C LYS A 124 -12.54 19.09 -6.17
N VAL A 125 -13.66 18.61 -5.65
CA VAL A 125 -14.94 18.47 -6.39
C VAL A 125 -15.73 19.76 -6.28
N ASN A 126 -16.02 20.42 -7.40
CA ASN A 126 -16.85 21.63 -7.42
C ASN A 126 -18.15 21.45 -8.24
N ASP A 127 -18.22 20.49 -9.16
CA ASP A 127 -19.41 20.27 -10.02
C ASP A 127 -19.69 18.79 -10.36
N ILE A 128 -20.87 18.50 -10.91
CA ILE A 128 -21.34 17.14 -11.29
C ILE A 128 -20.48 16.50 -12.39
N GLU A 129 -19.83 17.31 -13.23
CA GLU A 129 -18.94 16.83 -14.29
C GLU A 129 -17.59 16.31 -13.74
N ASP A 130 -17.14 16.81 -12.59
CA ASP A 130 -15.94 16.32 -11.89
C ASP A 130 -16.14 14.88 -11.38
N LEU A 131 -17.36 14.54 -10.94
CA LEU A 131 -17.76 13.20 -10.48
C LEU A 131 -17.77 12.15 -11.60
N LEU A 132 -17.96 12.55 -12.86
CA LEU A 132 -17.96 11.64 -14.02
C LEU A 132 -16.54 11.36 -14.58
N SER A 133 -15.55 12.11 -14.10
CA SER A 133 -14.14 12.02 -14.55
C SER A 133 -13.33 10.96 -13.77
N ILE A 134 -13.93 10.32 -12.75
CA ILE A 134 -13.34 9.28 -11.89
C ILE A 134 -13.20 7.95 -12.66
N ASN A 135 -12.39 7.94 -13.73
CA ASN A 135 -12.11 6.75 -14.54
C ASN A 135 -10.64 6.31 -14.50
N GLN A 136 -9.76 7.03 -13.79
CA GLN A 136 -8.37 6.62 -13.56
C GLN A 136 -7.96 6.93 -12.13
N VAL A 137 -8.06 5.92 -11.27
CA VAL A 137 -7.37 5.92 -9.97
C VAL A 137 -5.93 5.49 -10.24
N GLU A 138 -4.96 6.36 -9.97
CA GLU A 138 -3.55 6.04 -10.12
C GLU A 138 -3.00 5.57 -8.77
N PHE A 139 -2.46 4.35 -8.74
CA PHE A 139 -1.81 3.83 -7.55
C PHE A 139 -0.32 4.12 -7.66
N LYS A 140 0.17 5.06 -6.84
CA LYS A 140 1.60 5.28 -6.71
C LYS A 140 2.18 4.24 -5.76
N VAL A 141 2.71 3.16 -6.33
CA VAL A 141 3.22 2.02 -5.57
C VAL A 141 4.72 2.14 -5.37
N LEU A 142 5.16 2.05 -4.11
CA LEU A 142 6.56 2.05 -3.69
C LEU A 142 6.86 0.81 -2.85
N SER A 143 8.14 0.46 -2.78
CA SER A 143 8.67 -0.62 -1.95
C SER A 143 9.85 -0.08 -1.14
N ALA A 144 9.97 -0.44 0.14
CA ALA A 144 10.93 0.20 1.03
C ALA A 144 12.39 -0.08 0.66
N GLU A 145 12.68 -1.19 -0.04
CA GLU A 145 14.01 -1.55 -0.53
C GLU A 145 14.21 -1.27 -2.03
N ASP A 146 13.34 -0.46 -2.62
CA ASP A 146 13.31 -0.11 -4.06
C ASP A 146 13.31 -1.36 -4.97
N VAL A 147 12.68 -2.44 -4.50
CA VAL A 147 12.49 -3.68 -5.25
C VAL A 147 11.68 -3.42 -6.53
N LEU A 148 10.72 -2.50 -6.49
CA LEU A 148 9.94 -2.10 -7.67
C LEU A 148 10.80 -1.41 -8.73
N GLY A 149 11.65 -0.46 -8.34
CA GLY A 149 12.58 0.20 -9.25
C GLY A 149 13.55 -0.80 -9.89
N LYS A 150 14.17 -1.66 -9.08
CA LYS A 150 15.06 -2.73 -9.56
C LYS A 150 14.36 -3.74 -10.47
N ALA A 151 13.12 -4.12 -10.17
CA ALA A 151 12.33 -5.01 -11.02
C ALA A 151 12.01 -4.36 -12.38
N ALA A 152 11.69 -3.07 -12.40
CA ALA A 152 11.46 -2.32 -13.63
C ALA A 152 12.75 -2.19 -14.47
N GLU A 153 13.89 -1.89 -13.85
CA GLU A 153 15.19 -1.89 -14.53
C GLU A 153 15.55 -3.26 -15.09
N LEU A 154 15.38 -4.32 -14.31
CA LEU A 154 15.61 -5.69 -14.76
C LEU A 154 14.70 -6.05 -15.95
N GLY A 155 13.44 -5.65 -15.91
CA GLY A 155 12.51 -5.81 -17.03
C GLY A 155 13.03 -5.16 -18.31
N LYS A 156 13.47 -3.89 -18.23
CA LYS A 156 14.09 -3.19 -19.36
C LYS A 156 15.33 -3.91 -19.89
N LEU A 157 16.19 -4.44 -19.00
CA LEU A 157 17.37 -5.20 -19.39
C LEU A 157 17.00 -6.51 -20.09
N VAL A 158 15.98 -7.23 -19.60
CA VAL A 158 15.45 -8.45 -20.23
C VAL A 158 14.84 -8.14 -21.59
N ASP A 159 14.06 -7.07 -21.71
CA ASP A 159 13.46 -6.65 -22.99
C ASP A 159 14.52 -6.26 -24.01
N ARG A 160 15.55 -5.50 -23.58
CA ARG A 160 16.70 -5.19 -24.42
C ARG A 160 17.42 -6.46 -24.87
N LEU A 161 17.68 -7.41 -23.97
CA LEU A 161 18.33 -8.67 -24.32
C LEU A 161 17.51 -9.51 -25.32
N LYS A 162 16.18 -9.48 -25.23
CA LYS A 162 15.29 -10.17 -26.16
C LYS A 162 15.24 -9.50 -27.54
N GLN A 163 15.30 -8.17 -27.59
CA GLN A 163 15.24 -7.40 -28.84
C GLN A 163 16.59 -7.31 -29.55
N GLU A 164 17.68 -7.33 -28.80
CA GLU A 164 19.06 -7.22 -29.29
C GLU A 164 19.86 -8.46 -28.82
N PRO A 165 19.93 -9.54 -29.63
CA PRO A 165 20.54 -10.81 -29.23
C PRO A 165 22.03 -10.73 -28.86
N ASP A 166 22.73 -9.66 -29.28
CA ASP A 166 24.13 -9.38 -28.96
C ASP A 166 24.31 -8.25 -27.92
N ALA A 167 23.24 -7.69 -27.33
CA ALA A 167 23.35 -6.59 -26.35
C ALA A 167 24.05 -6.95 -25.03
N TRP A 168 24.31 -8.24 -24.81
CA TRP A 168 25.12 -8.75 -23.70
C TRP A 168 26.63 -8.69 -23.98
N ARG A 169 27.04 -8.42 -25.22
CA ARG A 169 28.44 -8.29 -25.62
C ARG A 169 28.89 -6.85 -25.53
N ASP A 170 29.79 -6.57 -24.60
CA ASP A 170 30.51 -5.31 -24.58
C ASP A 170 31.68 -5.40 -25.58
N ASN A 171 31.50 -4.84 -26.78
CA ASN A 171 32.55 -4.80 -27.81
C ASN A 171 33.47 -3.56 -27.65
N ALA A 172 33.41 -2.86 -26.52
CA ALA A 172 34.40 -1.83 -26.19
C ALA A 172 35.71 -2.49 -25.73
N MET A 173 36.54 -2.91 -26.68
CA MET A 173 37.98 -3.15 -26.51
C MET A 173 38.76 -2.35 -27.54
#